data_AF-A0A9Q5C138-F1
#
_entry.id   AF-A0A9Q5C138-F1
#
_cell.length_a   1.000
_cell.length_b   1.000
_cell.length_c   1.000
_cell.angle_alpha   90.00
_cell.angle_beta   90.00
_cell.angle_gamma   90.00
#
_symmetry.space_group_name_H-M   'P 1'
#
loop_
_entity.id
_entity.type
_entity.pdbx_description
1 polymer ?
#
loop_
_entity_poly.entity_id
_entity_poly.type
_entity_poly.pdbx_seq_one_letter_code
_entity_poly.pdbx_strand_id
1 'polypeptide(L)'
;MQLTQNESNYLASFELETLMMDAKDLQQAMIQEIAILSDKGNYSTRAIKRSSLRLLAYQTALYSQQNSIERYARVRAPLLVH
;
A
#
# COMPACT_ATOMS: atom_id res chain seq x y z
N MET A 1 4.14 13.27 -10.03
CA MET A 1 4.14 12.44 -11.25
C MET A 1 2.67 12.34 -11.68
N GLN A 2 2.33 12.72 -12.92
CA GLN A 2 0.94 12.63 -13.38
C GLN A 2 0.70 11.22 -13.96
N LEU A 3 -0.26 10.50 -13.39
CA LEU A 3 -0.61 9.15 -13.85
C LEU A 3 -1.43 9.24 -15.15
N THR A 4 -1.20 8.29 -16.05
CA THR A 4 -2.12 8.10 -17.18
C THR A 4 -3.45 7.51 -16.70
N GLN A 5 -4.53 7.66 -17.47
CA GLN A 5 -5.83 7.08 -17.10
C GLN A 5 -5.75 5.58 -16.78
N ASN A 6 -4.95 4.83 -17.55
CA ASN A 6 -4.77 3.40 -17.33
C ASN A 6 -4.03 3.13 -16.01
N GLU A 7 -3.01 3.92 -15.67
CA GLU A 7 -2.32 3.80 -14.39
C GLU A 7 -3.22 4.13 -13.22
N SER A 8 -4.07 5.16 -13.35
CA SER A 8 -5.08 5.49 -12.34
C SER A 8 -6.07 4.35 -12.13
N ASN A 9 -6.54 3.71 -13.20
CA ASN A 9 -7.44 2.55 -13.12
C ASN A 9 -6.77 1.35 -12.44
N TYR A 10 -5.49 1.08 -12.77
CA TYR A 10 -4.73 0.03 -12.09
C TYR A 10 -4.52 0.35 -10.61
N LEU A 11 -4.15 1.59 -10.28
CA LEU A 11 -3.94 2.03 -8.91
C LEU A 11 -5.21 1.85 -8.08
N ALA A 12 -6.36 2.33 -8.56
CA ALA A 12 -7.64 2.16 -7.88
C ALA A 12 -8.00 0.68 -7.65
N SER A 13 -7.68 -0.18 -8.62
CA SER A 13 -7.90 -1.63 -8.48
C SER A 13 -7.01 -2.23 -7.37
N PHE A 14 -5.76 -1.81 -7.28
CA PHE A 14 -4.84 -2.26 -6.22
C PHE A 14 -5.22 -1.68 -4.85
N GLU A 15 -5.69 -0.43 -4.78
CA GLU A 15 -6.22 0.16 -3.55
C GLU A 15 -7.41 -0.64 -3.02
N LEU A 16 -8.32 -1.10 -3.88
CA LEU A 16 -9.42 -1.98 -3.48
C LEU A 16 -8.92 -3.34 -2.95
N GLU A 17 -7.89 -3.91 -3.55
CA GLU A 17 -7.25 -5.16 -3.09
C GLU A 17 -6.75 -5.01 -1.63
N THR A 18 -6.19 -3.85 -1.29
CA THR A 18 -5.65 -3.60 0.07
C THR A 18 -6.69 -3.57 1.17
N LEU A 19 -7.97 -3.34 0.86
CA LEU A 19 -9.03 -3.20 1.86
C LEU A 19 -9.20 -4.48 2.70
N MET A 20 -8.88 -5.63 2.12
CA MET A 20 -9.01 -6.94 2.77
C MET A 20 -7.70 -7.43 3.40
N MET A 21 -6.62 -6.64 3.33
CA MET A 21 -5.30 -7.03 3.80
C MET A 21 -5.02 -6.44 5.18
N ASP A 22 -4.49 -7.27 6.08
CA ASP A 22 -3.94 -6.77 7.33
C ASP A 22 -2.53 -6.17 7.14
N ALA A 23 -2.00 -5.54 8.18
CA ALA A 23 -0.69 -4.89 8.12
C ALA A 23 0.47 -5.87 7.81
N LYS A 24 0.36 -7.13 8.24
CA LYS A 24 1.39 -8.15 8.01
C LYS A 24 1.37 -8.60 6.55
N ASP A 25 0.19 -8.84 6.00
CA ASP A 25 0.00 -9.21 4.61
C ASP A 25 0.44 -8.07 3.69
N LEU A 26 0.12 -6.82 4.02
CA LEU A 26 0.59 -5.64 3.31
C LEU A 26 2.12 -5.56 3.30
N GLN A 27 2.77 -5.76 4.44
CA GLN A 27 4.24 -5.76 4.52
C GLN A 27 4.86 -6.86 3.67
N GLN A 28 4.32 -8.08 3.70
CA GLN A 28 4.83 -9.17 2.86
C GLN A 28 4.65 -8.87 1.37
N ALA A 29 3.50 -8.36 0.96
CA ALA A 29 3.25 -7.98 -0.43
C ALA A 29 4.20 -6.85 -0.87
N MET A 30 4.45 -5.85 -0.02
CA MET A 30 5.43 -4.80 -0.30
C MET A 30 6.85 -5.37 -0.50
N ILE A 31 7.28 -6.34 0.30
CA ILE A 31 8.59 -6.99 0.14
C ILE A 31 8.69 -7.67 -1.23
N GLN A 32 7.64 -8.37 -1.67
CA GLN A 32 7.61 -9.01 -2.98
C GLN A 32 7.70 -7.99 -4.13
N GLU A 33 6.94 -6.89 -4.04
CA GLU A 33 6.99 -5.84 -5.06
C GLU A 33 8.35 -5.12 -5.07
N ILE A 34 8.97 -4.90 -3.90
CA ILE A 34 10.33 -4.36 -3.81
C ILE A 34 11.34 -5.31 -4.48
N ALA A 35 11.22 -6.63 -4.31
CA ALA A 35 12.12 -7.58 -4.95
C ALA A 35 12.07 -7.48 -6.49
N ILE A 36 10.87 -7.33 -7.07
CA ILE A 36 10.69 -7.09 -8.52
C ILE A 36 11.37 -5.78 -8.94
N LEU A 37 11.20 -4.73 -8.14
CA LEU A 37 11.80 -3.42 -8.39
C LEU A 37 13.31 -3.37 -8.12
N SER A 38 13.87 -4.30 -7.37
CA SER A 38 15.31 -4.45 -7.17
C SER A 38 15.96 -5.22 -8.33
N ASP A 39 15.23 -6.13 -8.97
CA ASP A 39 15.71 -6.96 -10.07
C ASP A 39 15.15 -6.55 -11.44
N LYS A 40 15.09 -5.23 -11.71
CA LYS A 40 14.46 -4.67 -12.92
C LYS A 40 15.01 -5.25 -14.24
N GLY A 41 16.24 -5.75 -14.25
CA GLY A 41 16.84 -6.37 -15.43
C GLY A 41 16.12 -7.64 -15.91
N ASN A 42 15.43 -8.34 -15.01
CA ASN A 42 14.75 -9.61 -15.30
C ASN A 42 13.24 -9.46 -15.52
N TYR A 43 12.69 -8.25 -15.42
CA TYR A 43 11.26 -8.00 -15.54
C TYR A 43 10.93 -7.05 -16.69
N SER A 44 9.78 -7.27 -17.32
CA SER A 44 9.28 -6.35 -18.35
C SER A 44 8.98 -4.96 -17.78
N THR A 45 9.09 -3.92 -18.60
CA THR A 45 8.68 -2.54 -18.25
C THR A 45 7.25 -2.48 -17.69
N ARG A 46 6.35 -3.32 -18.22
CA ARG A 46 4.97 -3.42 -17.72
C ARG A 46 4.91 -3.98 -16.30
N ALA A 47 5.70 -5.02 -16.01
CA ALA A 47 5.76 -5.62 -14.67
C ALA A 47 6.34 -4.63 -13.66
N ILE A 48 7.44 -3.95 -13.99
CA ILE A 48 8.05 -2.91 -13.16
C ILE A 48 7.02 -1.81 -12.85
N LYS A 49 6.31 -1.33 -13.86
CA LYS A 49 5.33 -0.26 -13.69
C LYS A 49 4.15 -0.67 -12.81
N ARG A 50 3.61 -1.88 -13.00
CA ARG A 50 2.55 -2.41 -12.13
C ARG A 50 3.03 -2.58 -10.69
N SER A 51 4.25 -3.06 -10.52
CA SER A 51 4.88 -3.25 -9.22
C SER A 51 5.06 -1.92 -8.47
N SER A 52 5.48 -0.86 -9.17
CA SER A 52 5.52 0.50 -8.59
C SER A 52 4.15 1.03 -8.17
N LEU A 53 3.09 0.77 -8.95
CA LEU A 53 1.72 1.18 -8.59
C LEU A 53 1.18 0.40 -7.39
N ARG A 54 1.46 -0.90 -7.31
CA ARG A 54 1.09 -1.72 -6.14
C ARG A 54 1.80 -1.26 -4.89
N LEU A 55 3.10 -0.99 -4.98
CA LEU A 55 3.86 -0.48 -3.84
C LEU A 55 3.27 0.84 -3.32
N LEU A 56 2.83 1.73 -4.21
CA LEU A 56 2.14 2.97 -3.84
C LEU A 56 0.81 2.71 -3.14
N ALA A 57 -0.01 1.78 -3.66
CA ALA A 57 -1.28 1.41 -3.02
C ALA A 57 -1.06 0.81 -1.63
N TYR A 58 -0.12 -0.13 -1.50
CA TYR A 58 0.19 -0.81 -0.24
C TYR A 58 0.72 0.16 0.82
N GLN A 59 1.61 1.07 0.41
CA GLN A 59 2.12 2.11 1.29
C GLN A 59 1.00 3.05 1.78
N THR A 60 0.10 3.46 0.89
CA THR A 60 -1.06 4.30 1.23
C THR A 60 -1.99 3.60 2.23
N ALA A 61 -2.28 2.32 1.99
CA ALA A 61 -3.11 1.51 2.86
C ALA A 61 -2.49 1.36 4.26
N LEU A 62 -1.19 1.04 4.34
CA LEU A 62 -0.48 0.89 5.60
C LEU A 62 -0.48 2.20 6.41
N TYR A 63 -0.22 3.34 5.77
CA TYR A 63 -0.30 4.65 6.43
C TYR A 63 -1.71 4.97 6.93
N SER A 64 -2.74 4.63 6.16
CA SER A 64 -4.13 4.83 6.57
C SER A 64 -4.46 4.01 7.82
N GLN A 65 -4.04 2.75 7.87
CA GLN A 65 -4.22 1.87 9.03
C GLN A 65 -3.49 2.42 10.27
N GLN A 66 -2.23 2.85 10.11
CA GLN A 66 -1.45 3.47 11.19
C GLN A 66 -2.10 4.75 11.72
N ASN A 67 -2.56 5.63 10.83
CA ASN A 67 -3.24 6.87 11.20
C ASN A 67 -4.56 6.61 11.94
N SER A 68 -5.31 5.57 11.55
CA SER A 68 -6.53 5.17 12.24
C SER A 68 -6.25 4.75 13.68
N ILE A 69 -5.20 3.95 13.89
CA ILE A 69 -4.76 3.50 15.22
C ILE A 69 -4.30 4.70 16.06
N GLU A 70 -3.48 5.60 15.51
CA GLU A 70 -3.05 6.81 16.22
C GLU A 70 -4.24 7.67 16.66
N ARG A 71 -5.21 7.87 15.76
CA ARG A 71 -6.43 8.62 16.07
C ARG A 71 -7.23 7.95 17.20
N TYR A 72 -7.38 6.63 17.14
CA TYR A 72 -8.06 5.88 18.21
C TYR A 72 -7.33 6.04 19.55
N ALA A 73 -6.01 5.88 19.57
CA ALA A 73 -5.21 6.03 20.77
C ALA A 73 -5.33 7.45 21.37
N ARG A 74 -5.27 8.51 20.56
CA ARG A 74 -5.42 9.89 21.04
C ARG A 74 -6.81 10.19 21.59
N VAL A 75 -7.86 9.68 20.97
CA VAL A 75 -9.25 10.02 21.33
C VAL A 75 -9.78 9.14 22.45
N ARG A 76 -9.50 7.84 22.44
CA ARG A 76 -10.13 6.86 23.34
C ARG A 76 -9.25 6.41 24.50
N ALA A 77 -7.92 6.36 24.36
CA ALA A 77 -7.07 5.94 25.47
C ALA A 77 -7.21 6.82 26.73
N PRO A 78 -7.36 8.16 26.62
CA PRO A 78 -7.59 9.02 27.79
C PRO A 78 -8.92 8.78 28.51
N LEU A 79 -9.92 8.23 27.81
CA LEU A 79 -11.26 7.97 28.36
C LEU A 79 -11.36 6.64 29.11
N LEU A 80 -10.33 5.79 29.03
CA LEU A 80 -10.30 4.46 29.66
C LEU A 80 -9.54 4.43 31.01
N VAL A 81 -8.98 5.57 31.44
CA VAL A 81 -8.17 5.68 32.67
C VAL A 81 -8.95 6.34 33.82
N HIS A 82 -10.28 6.34 33.75
CA HIS A 82 -11.18 6.86 34.78
C HIS A 82 -12.19 5.82 35.23
#